data_AF-A0A1Q5JST1-F1
#
_entry.id   AF-A0A1Q5JST1-F1
#
_cell.length_a   1.000
_cell.length_b   1.000
_cell.length_c   1.000
_cell.angle_alpha   90.00
_cell.angle_beta   90.00
_cell.angle_gamma   90.00
#
_symmetry.space_group_name_H-M   'P 1'
#
loop_
_entity.id
_entity.type
_entity.pdbx_description
1 polymer ?
#
loop_
_entity_poly.entity_id
_entity_poly.type
_entity_poly.pdbx_seq_one_letter_code
_entity_poly.pdbx_strand_id
1 'polypeptide(L)'
;MSDHFRFGAHPDHGFVAAATANIPAHIAGWFLVREQFEPVPDTPGLYRLTHPEKDGIRRTRQAVHDLRRHGYEVQADYSLDPGRSASPPQPAVRNGLMERRNRIAQAAATRSPQRLTAPTTTIPGAAPQPASVPVNGRAQTAGNGRGR
;
A
#
# COMPACT_ATOMS: atom_id res chain seq x y z
N MET A 1 35.85 0.63 -18.90
CA MET A 1 34.51 0.40 -18.32
C MET A 1 33.63 0.03 -19.48
N SER A 2 33.19 -1.23 -19.53
CA SER A 2 32.45 -1.76 -20.67
C SER A 2 31.01 -1.95 -20.20
N ASP A 3 30.22 -0.90 -20.34
CA ASP A 3 28.81 -0.98 -19.96
C ASP A 3 28.05 -1.92 -20.91
N HIS A 4 27.10 -2.68 -20.37
CA HIS A 4 26.24 -3.61 -21.10
C HIS A 4 24.90 -2.95 -21.45
N PHE A 5 24.43 -2.04 -20.59
CA PHE A 5 23.19 -1.30 -20.76
C PHE A 5 23.36 0.17 -20.40
N ARG A 6 22.67 1.04 -21.13
CA ARG A 6 22.52 2.47 -20.81
C ARG A 6 21.06 2.84 -20.68
N PHE A 7 20.68 3.55 -19.62
CA PHE A 7 19.33 4.05 -19.41
C PHE A 7 19.31 5.57 -19.43
N GLY A 8 18.31 6.14 -20.09
CA GLY A 8 18.17 7.59 -20.17
C GLY A 8 16.77 8.05 -20.50
N ALA A 9 16.58 9.37 -20.50
CA ALA A 9 15.36 9.99 -21.02
C ALA A 9 15.55 10.37 -22.50
N HIS A 10 14.53 10.11 -23.32
CA HIS A 10 14.46 10.44 -24.73
C HIS A 10 13.23 11.32 -25.00
N PRO A 11 13.35 12.44 -25.72
CA PRO A 11 12.24 13.37 -25.95
C PRO A 11 11.00 12.69 -26.58
N ASP A 12 11.20 11.83 -27.58
CA ASP A 12 10.09 11.19 -28.31
C ASP A 12 9.63 9.84 -27.75
N HIS A 13 10.42 9.22 -26.87
CA HIS A 13 10.21 7.84 -26.43
C HIS A 13 10.10 7.68 -24.91
N GLY A 14 10.16 8.79 -24.16
CA GLY A 14 10.08 8.79 -22.71
C GLY A 14 11.34 8.21 -22.10
N PHE A 15 11.25 7.07 -21.43
CA PHE A 15 12.43 6.41 -20.83
C PHE A 15 12.93 5.31 -21.76
N VAL A 16 14.22 5.34 -22.07
CA VAL A 16 14.85 4.41 -23.01
C VAL A 16 15.98 3.63 -22.36
N ALA A 17 16.23 2.46 -22.93
CA ALA A 17 17.35 1.60 -22.63
C ALA A 17 18.08 1.24 -23.93
N ALA A 18 19.40 1.39 -23.96
CA ALA A 18 20.24 0.96 -25.06
C ALA A 18 21.11 -0.21 -24.61
N ALA A 19 21.07 -1.30 -25.38
CA ALA A 19 22.00 -2.42 -25.23
C ALA A 19 23.30 -2.09 -25.96
N THR A 20 24.45 -2.34 -25.35
CA THR A 20 25.74 -2.13 -26.00
C THR A 20 26.20 -3.39 -26.74
N ALA A 21 27.27 -3.27 -27.52
CA ALA A 21 27.92 -4.39 -28.19
C ALA A 21 28.56 -5.42 -27.22
N ASN A 22 28.65 -5.09 -25.92
CA ASN A 22 29.25 -5.98 -24.92
C ASN A 22 28.28 -7.06 -24.41
N ILE A 23 27.02 -7.05 -24.86
CA ILE A 23 26.03 -8.08 -24.54
C ILE A 23 25.37 -8.61 -25.82
N PRO A 24 25.11 -9.93 -25.94
CA PRO A 24 24.36 -10.45 -27.07
C PRO A 24 22.95 -9.85 -27.16
N ALA A 25 22.54 -9.41 -28.35
CA ALA A 25 21.28 -8.69 -28.55
C ALA A 25 20.04 -9.46 -28.09
N HIS A 26 20.02 -10.79 -28.28
CA HIS A 26 18.90 -11.63 -27.84
C HIS A 26 18.77 -11.70 -26.31
N ILE A 27 19.91 -11.67 -25.58
CA ILE A 27 19.92 -11.63 -24.11
C ILE A 27 19.45 -10.27 -23.62
N ALA A 28 19.96 -9.19 -24.22
CA ALA A 28 19.52 -7.84 -23.89
C ALA A 28 18.01 -7.67 -24.10
N GLY A 29 17.49 -8.12 -25.24
CA GLY A 29 16.06 -8.13 -25.52
C GLY A 29 15.26 -8.93 -24.50
N TRP A 30 15.72 -10.12 -24.12
CA TRP A 30 15.03 -10.94 -23.12
C TRP A 30 14.89 -10.24 -21.75
N PHE A 31 15.96 -9.58 -21.28
CA PHE A 31 15.91 -8.83 -20.03
C PHE A 31 15.00 -7.60 -20.13
N LEU A 32 15.18 -6.79 -21.18
CA LEU A 32 14.48 -5.52 -21.32
C LEU A 32 12.97 -5.72 -21.52
N VAL A 33 12.55 -6.73 -22.29
CA VAL A 33 11.13 -7.06 -22.46
C VAL A 33 10.48 -7.45 -21.13
N ARG A 34 11.21 -8.15 -20.25
CA ARG A 34 10.72 -8.50 -18.92
C ARG A 34 10.57 -7.28 -18.00
N GLU A 35 11.46 -6.30 -18.15
CA GLU A 35 11.38 -4.99 -17.48
C GLU A 35 10.34 -4.04 -18.11
N GLN A 36 9.50 -4.55 -19.02
CA GLN A 36 8.49 -3.80 -19.77
C GLN A 36 9.06 -2.71 -20.67
N PHE A 37 10.23 -2.98 -21.24
CA PHE A 37 10.77 -2.21 -22.35
C PHE A 37 10.52 -2.94 -23.66
N GLU A 38 10.02 -2.21 -24.65
CA GLU A 38 9.78 -2.73 -25.99
C GLU A 38 10.84 -2.22 -26.97
N PRO A 39 11.26 -3.02 -27.96
CA PRO A 39 12.19 -2.56 -28.97
C PRO A 39 11.59 -1.39 -29.74
N VAL A 40 12.40 -0.37 -29.99
CA VAL A 40 12.00 0.76 -30.83
C VAL A 40 12.10 0.33 -32.29
N PRO A 41 11.02 0.45 -33.10
CA PRO A 41 11.10 0.23 -34.53
C PRO A 41 12.21 1.10 -35.14
N ASP A 42 12.88 0.60 -36.18
CA ASP A 42 13.93 1.32 -36.92
C ASP A 42 15.27 1.54 -36.18
N THR A 43 15.33 1.32 -34.85
CA THR A 43 16.58 1.49 -34.07
C THR A 43 16.97 0.22 -33.32
N PRO A 44 17.75 -0.69 -33.94
CA PRO A 44 18.15 -1.93 -33.31
C PRO A 44 19.00 -1.68 -32.05
N GLY A 45 18.69 -2.40 -30.98
CA GLY A 45 19.37 -2.26 -29.68
C GLY A 45 18.85 -1.13 -28.80
N LEU A 46 17.92 -0.30 -29.30
CA LEU A 46 17.19 0.69 -28.51
C LEU A 46 15.83 0.15 -28.10
N TYR A 47 15.49 0.36 -26.84
CA TYR A 47 14.24 -0.07 -26.23
C TYR A 47 13.61 1.10 -25.49
N ARG A 48 12.28 1.19 -25.50
CA ARG A 48 11.51 2.22 -24.80
C ARG A 48 10.63 1.58 -23.74
N LEU A 49 10.46 2.25 -22.60
CA LEU A 49 9.56 1.79 -21.54
C LEU A 49 8.11 1.87 -22.02
N THR A 50 7.34 0.81 -21.81
CA THR A 50 5.90 0.82 -22.10
C THR A 50 5.16 1.70 -21.08
N HIS A 51 4.30 2.60 -21.55
CA HIS A 51 3.51 3.55 -20.75
C HIS A 51 4.36 4.47 -19.85
N PRO A 52 5.32 5.24 -20.39
CA PRO A 52 6.30 6.00 -19.58
C PRO A 52 5.65 7.00 -18.58
N GLU A 53 4.41 7.42 -18.82
CA GLU A 53 3.63 8.29 -17.95
C GLU A 53 3.24 7.64 -16.61
N LYS A 54 3.24 6.31 -16.53
CA LYS A 54 2.87 5.56 -15.31
C LYS A 54 4.12 5.15 -14.55
N ASP A 55 4.49 5.91 -13.52
CA ASP A 55 5.65 5.59 -12.67
C ASP A 55 6.97 5.39 -13.45
N GLY A 56 7.17 6.06 -14.59
CA GLY A 56 8.30 5.79 -15.49
C GLY A 56 9.67 5.88 -14.80
N ILE A 57 9.92 6.95 -14.03
CA ILE A 57 11.15 7.11 -13.23
C ILE A 57 11.36 5.91 -12.29
N ARG A 58 10.32 5.49 -11.56
CA ARG A 58 10.43 4.40 -10.57
C ARG A 58 10.70 3.07 -11.25
N ARG A 59 10.00 2.78 -12.35
CA ARG A 59 10.17 1.54 -13.11
C ARG A 59 11.53 1.47 -13.80
N THR A 60 12.00 2.57 -14.40
CA THR A 60 13.34 2.61 -14.99
C THR A 60 14.43 2.47 -13.93
N ARG A 61 14.30 3.11 -12.76
CA ARG A 61 15.22 2.89 -11.63
C ARG A 61 15.23 1.44 -11.14
N GLN A 62 14.06 0.81 -11.11
CA GLN A 62 13.93 -0.60 -10.74
C GLN A 62 14.66 -1.51 -11.73
N ALA A 63 14.45 -1.30 -13.03
CA ALA A 63 15.16 -2.05 -14.08
C ALA A 63 16.69 -1.89 -13.99
N VAL A 64 17.18 -0.66 -13.75
CA VAL A 64 18.61 -0.40 -13.51
C VAL A 64 19.12 -1.18 -12.30
N HIS A 65 18.36 -1.19 -11.21
CA HIS A 65 18.72 -1.93 -10.00
C HIS A 65 18.78 -3.43 -10.26
N ASP A 66 17.78 -4.00 -10.93
CA ASP A 66 17.66 -5.43 -11.17
C ASP A 66 18.76 -5.94 -12.10
N LEU A 67 19.08 -5.21 -13.17
CA LEU A 67 20.19 -5.56 -14.06
C LEU A 67 21.55 -5.51 -13.35
N ARG A 68 21.79 -4.51 -12.49
CA ARG A 68 22.99 -4.46 -11.66
C ARG A 68 23.04 -5.62 -10.67
N ARG A 69 21.90 -6.02 -10.10
CA ARG A 69 21.80 -7.18 -9.21
C ARG A 69 22.11 -8.49 -9.94
N HIS A 70 21.87 -8.55 -11.24
CA HIS A 70 22.27 -9.66 -12.12
C HIS A 70 23.76 -9.64 -12.54
N GLY A 71 24.54 -8.66 -12.08
CA GLY A 71 25.98 -8.56 -12.35
C GLY A 71 26.34 -7.80 -13.63
N TYR A 72 25.37 -7.16 -14.29
CA TYR A 72 25.64 -6.34 -15.46
C TYR A 72 26.14 -4.95 -15.09
N GLU A 73 27.10 -4.46 -15.87
CA GLU A 73 27.54 -3.07 -15.79
C GLU A 73 26.50 -2.17 -16.49
N VAL A 74 25.78 -1.35 -15.72
CA VAL A 74 24.66 -0.53 -16.20
C VAL A 74 24.95 0.94 -15.91
N GLN A 75 24.94 1.77 -16.96
CA GLN A 75 25.00 3.22 -16.86
C GLN A 75 23.58 3.80 -16.92
N ALA A 76 23.31 4.82 -16.13
CA ALA A 76 22.02 5.49 -16.13
C ALA A 76 22.20 7.00 -15.95
N ASP A 77 21.33 7.79 -16.58
CA ASP A 77 21.24 9.21 -16.32
C ASP A 77 21.07 9.48 -14.82
N TYR A 78 21.54 10.64 -14.34
CA TYR A 78 21.58 10.97 -12.92
C TYR A 78 20.23 10.76 -12.19
N SER A 79 19.13 11.20 -12.82
CA SER A 79 17.77 11.06 -12.28
C SER A 79 17.27 9.61 -12.24
N LEU A 80 17.94 8.68 -12.93
CA LEU A 80 17.57 7.28 -13.07
C LEU A 80 18.54 6.34 -12.35
N ASP A 81 19.69 6.82 -11.87
CA ASP A 81 20.63 6.00 -11.11
C ASP A 81 20.18 5.88 -9.64
N PRO A 82 19.75 4.69 -9.18
CA PRO A 82 19.31 4.48 -7.81
C PRO A 82 20.44 4.59 -6.78
N GLY A 83 21.71 4.35 -7.18
CA GLY A 83 22.87 4.41 -6.29
C GLY A 83 23.41 5.82 -6.08
N ARG A 84 23.16 6.73 -7.04
CA ARG A 84 23.47 8.17 -6.91
C ARG A 84 22.29 9.00 -6.40
N SER A 85 21.07 8.55 -6.64
CA SER A 85 19.84 9.18 -6.13
C SER A 85 19.43 8.74 -4.73
N ALA A 86 20.15 7.79 -4.11
CA ALA A 86 19.87 7.37 -2.74
C ALA A 86 20.12 8.55 -1.80
N SER A 87 19.04 9.25 -1.44
CA SER A 87 18.98 9.98 -0.16
C SER A 87 19.42 9.01 0.96
N PRO A 88 20.08 9.50 2.02
CA PRO A 88 20.64 8.65 3.07
C PRO A 88 19.61 7.62 3.54
N PRO A 89 20.02 6.37 3.84
CA PRO A 89 19.10 5.27 4.07
C PRO A 89 18.05 5.69 5.08
N GLN A 90 16.84 5.93 4.60
CA GLN A 90 15.74 6.24 5.49
C GLN A 90 15.52 4.95 6.27
N PRO A 91 15.71 4.96 7.61
CA PRO A 91 15.67 3.74 8.39
C PRO A 91 14.34 3.05 8.09
N ALA A 92 14.44 1.82 7.59
CA ALA A 92 13.28 1.01 7.28
C ALA A 92 12.39 1.03 8.52
N VAL A 93 11.17 1.55 8.39
CA VAL A 93 10.18 1.64 9.47
C VAL A 93 9.63 0.22 9.71
N ARG A 94 10.53 -0.72 10.03
CA ARG A 94 10.22 -2.13 10.32
C ARG A 94 9.48 -2.25 11.65
N ASN A 95 9.61 -1.25 12.52
CA ASN A 95 8.96 -1.20 13.82
C ASN A 95 7.64 -0.41 13.84
N GLY A 96 7.28 0.37 12.82
CA GLY A 96 6.12 1.27 12.91
C GLY A 96 4.77 0.56 13.15
N LEU A 97 4.61 -0.64 12.58
CA LEU A 97 3.41 -1.46 12.79
C LEU A 97 3.37 -2.05 14.21
N MET A 98 4.50 -2.51 14.74
CA MET A 98 4.59 -3.05 16.11
C MET A 98 4.47 -1.95 17.16
N GLU A 99 5.07 -0.78 16.90
CA GLU A 99 4.95 0.43 17.72
C GLU A 99 3.49 0.91 17.81
N ARG A 100 2.78 0.91 16.68
CA ARG A 100 1.34 1.26 16.62
C ARG A 100 0.50 0.24 17.38
N ARG A 101 0.76 -1.07 17.20
CA ARG A 101 0.07 -2.14 17.95
C ARG A 101 0.31 -2.03 19.45
N ASN A 102 1.54 -1.75 19.87
CA ASN A 102 1.88 -1.59 21.28
C ASN A 102 1.19 -0.34 21.87
N ARG A 103 1.17 0.79 21.16
CA ARG A 103 0.40 1.98 21.58
C ARG A 103 -1.10 1.71 21.72
N ILE A 104 -1.71 0.95 20.80
CA ILE A 104 -3.13 0.59 20.90
C ILE A 104 -3.38 -0.34 22.08
N ALA A 105 -2.53 -1.35 22.29
CA ALA A 105 -2.62 -2.25 23.43
C ALA A 105 -2.44 -1.51 24.76
N GLN A 106 -1.50 -0.56 24.84
CA GLN A 106 -1.30 0.29 26.00
C GLN A 106 -2.49 1.22 26.25
N ALA A 107 -3.07 1.84 25.21
CA ALA A 107 -4.27 2.66 25.34
C ALA A 107 -5.49 1.85 25.84
N ALA A 108 -5.60 0.59 25.42
CA ALA A 108 -6.61 -0.34 25.91
C ALA A 108 -6.32 -0.79 27.36
N ALA A 109 -5.05 -0.97 27.73
CA ALA A 109 -4.64 -1.38 29.07
C ALA A 109 -4.76 -0.24 30.11
N THR A 110 -4.50 1.02 29.71
CA THR A 110 -4.79 2.21 30.55
C THR A 110 -6.29 2.44 30.72
N ARG A 111 -7.11 1.89 29.82
CA ARG A 111 -8.56 1.81 29.99
C ARG A 111 -8.92 0.56 30.78
N SER A 112 -8.30 0.39 31.95
CA SER A 112 -8.69 -0.63 32.92
C SER A 112 -10.02 -0.24 33.59
N PRO A 113 -10.88 -1.22 33.96
CA PRO A 113 -12.31 -1.01 34.16
C PRO A 113 -12.56 -0.42 35.54
N GLN A 114 -12.99 0.84 35.60
CA GLN A 114 -13.68 1.34 36.79
C GLN A 114 -15.07 0.71 36.84
N ARG A 115 -15.11 -0.49 37.42
CA ARG A 115 -16.30 -1.08 37.99
C ARG A 115 -16.77 -0.17 39.15
N LEU A 116 -18.04 0.22 39.09
CA LEU A 116 -18.92 0.72 40.16
C LEU A 116 -18.75 2.19 40.65
N THR A 117 -19.68 3.03 40.20
CA THR A 117 -20.74 3.50 41.10
C THR A 117 -22.00 3.71 40.25
N ALA A 118 -23.01 2.86 40.48
CA ALA A 118 -24.35 3.16 40.00
C ALA A 118 -24.79 4.48 40.66
N PRO A 119 -25.42 5.43 39.94
CA PRO A 119 -26.14 6.49 40.63
C PRO A 119 -27.27 5.82 41.41
N THR A 120 -27.19 5.88 42.74
CA THR A 120 -28.31 5.59 43.62
C THR A 120 -29.40 6.62 43.36
N THR A 121 -30.26 6.36 42.37
CA THR A 121 -31.61 6.87 42.40
C THR A 121 -32.34 6.07 43.47
N THR A 122 -32.64 6.71 44.60
CA THR A 122 -33.57 6.20 45.60
C THR A 122 -34.91 5.88 44.93
N ILE A 123 -35.14 4.60 44.64
CA ILE A 123 -36.45 4.06 44.32
C ILE A 123 -36.95 3.43 45.62
N PRO A 124 -38.02 3.94 46.26
CA PRO A 124 -38.67 3.21 47.33
C PRO A 124 -39.48 2.07 46.69
N GLY A 125 -39.14 0.83 47.03
CA GLY A 125 -39.97 -0.32 46.68
C GLY A 125 -39.16 -1.56 46.33
N ALA A 126 -38.55 -2.18 47.34
CA ALA A 126 -38.13 -3.57 47.24
C ALA A 126 -39.15 -4.45 47.95
N ALA A 127 -39.80 -5.34 47.22
CA ALA A 127 -40.09 -6.67 47.71
C ALA A 127 -40.09 -7.66 46.51
N PRO A 128 -39.38 -8.79 46.60
CA PRO A 128 -39.23 -9.75 45.50
C PRO A 128 -40.36 -10.79 45.55
N GLN A 129 -40.84 -11.30 44.41
CA GLN A 129 -41.50 -12.62 44.35
C GLN A 129 -41.59 -13.21 42.92
N PRO A 130 -41.70 -14.54 42.80
CA PRO A 130 -41.17 -15.36 41.70
C PRO A 130 -42.17 -15.63 40.57
N ALA A 131 -41.66 -16.33 39.56
CA ALA A 131 -42.34 -16.76 38.34
C ALA A 131 -43.76 -17.33 38.53
N SER A 132 -44.73 -16.79 37.77
CA SER A 132 -45.93 -17.49 37.33
C SER A 132 -46.57 -16.78 36.12
N VAL A 133 -46.51 -17.41 34.96
CA VAL A 133 -47.49 -17.25 33.85
C VAL A 133 -48.84 -17.89 34.29
N PRO A 134 -50.01 -17.71 33.64
CA PRO A 134 -50.33 -17.06 32.36
C PRO A 134 -51.65 -16.22 32.43
N VAL A 135 -52.28 -15.97 31.26
CA VAL A 135 -53.72 -16.07 31.00
C VAL A 135 -54.56 -14.78 30.89
N ASN A 136 -54.95 -14.54 29.63
CA ASN A 136 -56.23 -14.08 29.10
C ASN A 136 -56.95 -12.88 29.74
N GLY A 137 -57.38 -12.00 28.83
CA GLY A 137 -58.78 -11.56 28.84
C GLY A 137 -59.00 -10.09 29.17
N ARG A 138 -58.89 -9.25 28.13
CA ARG A 138 -59.95 -8.34 27.68
C ARG A 138 -60.94 -7.86 28.76
N ALA A 139 -60.91 -6.56 29.08
CA ALA A 139 -62.08 -5.67 28.96
C ALA A 139 -61.66 -4.22 29.31
N GLN A 140 -61.83 -3.27 28.38
CA GLN A 140 -62.95 -2.29 28.35
C GLN A 140 -62.89 -1.33 29.54
N THR A 141 -62.75 -0.01 29.40
CA THR A 141 -63.54 1.02 28.71
C THR A 141 -62.79 2.35 29.03
N ALA A 142 -63.01 3.56 28.51
CA ALA A 142 -63.99 4.23 27.68
C ALA A 142 -63.25 5.47 27.15
N GLY A 143 -63.31 5.77 25.85
CA GLY A 143 -63.95 7.00 25.38
C GLY A 143 -62.96 8.17 25.23
N ASN A 144 -63.06 9.08 24.27
CA ASN A 144 -63.94 9.20 23.13
C ASN A 144 -63.37 10.33 22.24
N GLY A 145 -63.47 10.22 20.91
CA GLY A 145 -63.49 11.36 19.96
C GLY A 145 -62.20 11.62 19.15
N ARG A 146 -62.25 12.04 17.87
CA ARG A 146 -63.38 12.33 16.95
C ARG A 146 -62.83 12.67 15.55
N GLY A 147 -63.53 12.21 14.49
CA GLY A 147 -63.55 12.80 13.14
C GLY A 147 -62.50 12.23 12.16
N ARG A 148 -62.83 11.81 10.93
CA ARG A 148 -63.93 12.20 10.04
C ARG A 148 -64.24 11.06 9.07
#